data_AF-A0A6M2E110-F1
#
_entry.id   AF-A0A6M2E110-F1
#
_cell.length_a   1.000
_cell.length_b   1.000
_cell.length_c   1.000
_cell.angle_alpha   90.00
_cell.angle_beta   90.00
_cell.angle_gamma   90.00
#
_symmetry.space_group_name_H-M   'P 1'
#
loop_
_entity.id
_entity.type
_entity.pdbx_description
1 polymer ?
#
loop_
_entity_poly.entity_id
_entity_poly.type
_entity_poly.pdbx_seq_one_letter_code
_entity_poly.pdbx_strand_id
1 'polypeptide(L)'
;MVACTFISAPLMFISAKMITLSNLNPNDFINEIESYVFDLSIAAIIACAWLMILFVLSKKYKRLPHRITCCLILSQLFTAIGIILWSTLDRTSEWNLCLQFILLTVGVYSSRLWTALLAAVMLLLHMRSLCFILRLQIPLMFF
;
A
#
# COMPACT_ATOMS: atom_id res chain seq x y z
N MET A 1 6.42 -23.72 3.57
CA MET A 1 5.78 -23.75 4.89
C MET A 1 6.07 -22.50 5.73
N VAL A 2 7.30 -21.95 5.71
CA VAL A 2 7.70 -20.79 6.55
C VAL A 2 7.14 -19.44 6.09
N ALA A 3 6.99 -19.20 4.79
CA ALA A 3 6.50 -17.92 4.28
C ALA A 3 5.05 -17.62 4.70
N CYS A 4 4.18 -18.63 4.76
CA CYS A 4 2.81 -18.46 5.22
C CYS A 4 2.76 -18.05 6.70
N THR A 5 3.65 -18.58 7.55
CA THR A 5 3.74 -18.19 8.96
C THR A 5 4.18 -16.73 9.12
N PHE A 6 5.17 -16.30 8.32
CA PHE A 6 5.61 -14.89 8.30
C PHE A 6 4.51 -13.93 7.81
N ILE A 7 3.70 -14.35 6.84
CA ILE A 7 2.58 -13.55 6.32
C ILE A 7 1.40 -13.54 7.31
N SER A 8 1.16 -14.64 8.03
CA SER A 8 0.06 -14.75 9.01
C SER A 8 0.34 -14.01 10.31
N ALA A 9 1.60 -13.87 10.74
CA ALA A 9 1.94 -13.17 11.97
C ALA A 9 1.43 -11.70 12.03
N PRO A 10 1.66 -10.84 11.02
CA PRO A 10 1.09 -9.48 11.01
C PRO A 10 -0.44 -9.49 10.90
N LEU A 11 -1.02 -10.44 10.15
CA LEU A 11 -2.47 -10.59 10.01
C LEU A 11 -3.14 -10.96 11.34
N MET A 12 -2.51 -11.83 12.13
CA MET A 12 -2.94 -12.24 13.46
C MET A 12 -2.79 -11.11 14.48
N PHE A 13 -1.74 -10.30 14.38
CA PHE A 13 -1.56 -9.14 15.25
C PHE A 13 -2.66 -8.10 15.01
N ILE A 14 -2.99 -7.82 13.75
CA ILE A 14 -4.08 -6.90 13.38
C ILE A 14 -5.43 -7.43 13.87
N SER A 15 -5.73 -8.72 13.70
CA SER A 15 -7.00 -9.29 14.14
C SER A 15 -7.13 -9.36 15.67
N ALA A 16 -6.05 -9.72 16.38
CA ALA A 16 -6.03 -9.70 17.84
C ALA A 16 -6.31 -8.29 18.38
N LYS A 17 -5.67 -7.27 17.79
CA LYS A 17 -5.92 -5.87 18.14
C LYS A 17 -7.38 -5.47 17.88
N MET A 18 -7.97 -5.84 16.74
CA MET A 18 -9.37 -5.55 16.42
C MET A 18 -10.35 -6.17 17.44
N ILE A 19 -10.06 -7.39 17.94
CA ILE A 19 -10.89 -8.07 18.95
C ILE A 19 -10.78 -7.37 20.31
N THR A 20 -9.55 -7.02 20.74
CA THR A 20 -9.34 -6.26 21.99
C THR A 20 -10.03 -4.90 21.94
N LEU A 21 -10.04 -4.25 20.78
CA LEU A 21 -10.67 -2.96 20.53
C LEU A 21 -12.20 -2.98 20.66
N SER A 22 -12.84 -4.12 20.37
CA SER A 22 -14.31 -4.27 20.47
C SER A 22 -14.82 -4.36 21.92
N ASN A 23 -13.93 -4.45 22.92
CA ASN A 23 -14.28 -4.59 24.34
C ASN A 23 -14.08 -3.30 25.17
N LEU A 24 -13.62 -2.19 24.58
CA LEU A 24 -13.33 -0.93 25.28
C LEU A 24 -14.42 0.14 25.11
N ASN A 25 -14.45 1.10 26.04
CA ASN A 25 -15.34 2.26 26.01
C ASN A 25 -15.13 3.12 24.74
N PRO A 26 -16.21 3.71 24.18
CA PRO A 26 -16.20 4.35 22.86
C PRO A 26 -15.35 5.62 22.74
N ASN A 27 -15.01 6.28 23.86
CA ASN A 27 -14.19 7.50 23.84
C ASN A 27 -12.69 7.18 23.85
N ASP A 28 -12.26 6.15 24.55
CA ASP A 28 -10.86 5.68 24.53
C ASP A 28 -10.55 4.93 23.23
N PHE A 29 -11.59 4.36 22.59
CA PHE A 29 -11.52 3.67 21.30
C PHE A 29 -10.92 4.53 20.18
N ILE A 30 -11.35 5.78 20.03
CA ILE A 30 -10.89 6.63 18.92
C ILE A 30 -9.43 7.03 19.12
N ASN A 31 -9.05 7.38 20.35
CA ASN A 31 -7.69 7.82 20.67
C ASN A 31 -6.68 6.67 20.49
N GLU A 32 -7.02 5.46 20.91
CA GLU A 32 -6.13 4.30 20.77
C GLU A 32 -5.95 3.89 19.29
N ILE A 33 -7.00 4.03 18.48
CA ILE A 33 -6.93 3.80 17.02
C ILE A 33 -6.04 4.82 16.34
N GLU A 34 -6.20 6.10 16.65
CA GLU A 34 -5.40 7.15 16.02
C GLU A 34 -3.91 6.96 16.33
N SER A 35 -3.54 6.66 17.58
CA SER A 35 -2.15 6.34 17.95
C SER A 35 -1.63 5.09 17.23
N TYR A 36 -2.43 4.02 17.15
CA TYR A 36 -2.01 2.79 16.49
C TYR A 36 -1.82 2.95 14.98
N VAL A 37 -2.74 3.67 14.34
CA VAL A 37 -2.70 3.95 12.91
C VAL A 37 -1.50 4.85 12.55
N PHE A 38 -1.12 5.76 13.45
CA PHE A 38 0.08 6.57 13.31
C PHE A 38 1.36 5.71 13.33
N ASP A 39 1.51 4.83 14.33
CA ASP A 39 2.65 3.91 14.42
C ASP A 39 2.75 2.98 13.19
N LEU A 40 1.59 2.48 12.74
CA LEU A 40 1.50 1.63 11.56
C LEU A 40 1.94 2.39 10.29
N SER A 41 1.60 3.67 10.17
CA SER A 41 2.00 4.50 9.03
C SER A 41 3.51 4.73 8.99
N ILE A 42 4.15 4.96 10.14
CA ILE A 42 5.61 5.08 10.24
C ILE A 42 6.29 3.78 9.80
N ALA A 43 5.82 2.64 10.30
CA ALA A 43 6.33 1.33 9.90
C ALA A 43 6.16 1.09 8.38
N ALA A 44 5.02 1.51 7.80
CA ALA A 44 4.77 1.42 6.37
C ALA A 44 5.74 2.27 5.54
N ILE A 45 6.09 3.47 6.00
CA ILE A 45 7.08 4.34 5.33
C ILE A 45 8.46 3.68 5.34
N ILE A 46 8.89 3.14 6.48
CA ILE A 46 10.17 2.45 6.62
C ILE A 46 10.23 1.25 5.67
N ALA A 47 9.14 0.46 5.61
CA ALA A 47 9.04 -0.68 4.70
C ALA A 47 9.06 -0.24 3.22
N CYS A 48 8.38 0.84 2.86
CA CYS A 48 8.40 1.39 1.51
C CYS A 48 9.78 1.90 1.11
N ALA A 49 10.47 2.60 2.01
CA ALA A 49 11.85 3.04 1.79
C ALA A 49 12.80 1.85 1.59
N TRP A 50 12.65 0.81 2.41
CA TRP A 50 13.42 -0.43 2.27
C TRP A 50 13.17 -1.12 0.92
N LEU A 51 11.92 -1.24 0.51
CA LEU A 51 11.58 -1.81 -0.80
C LEU A 51 12.15 -0.99 -1.95
N MET A 52 12.13 0.33 -1.85
CA MET A 52 12.73 1.22 -2.85
C MET A 52 14.25 0.98 -2.96
N ILE A 53 14.96 0.82 -1.84
CA ILE A 53 16.39 0.48 -1.81
C ILE A 53 16.65 -0.87 -2.48
N LEU A 54 15.89 -1.91 -2.12
CA LEU A 54 16.00 -3.24 -2.74
C LEU A 54 15.77 -3.20 -4.25
N PHE A 55 14.84 -2.36 -4.69
CA PHE A 55 14.51 -2.17 -6.09
C PHE A 55 15.60 -1.45 -6.87
N VAL A 56 16.26 -0.45 -6.27
CA VAL A 56 17.45 0.20 -6.82
C VAL A 56 18.60 -0.81 -6.91
N LEU A 57 18.82 -1.61 -5.86
CA LEU A 57 19.93 -2.58 -5.79
C LEU A 57 19.76 -3.73 -6.79
N SER A 58 18.52 -4.16 -7.04
CA SER A 58 18.23 -5.26 -7.97
C SER A 58 18.51 -4.93 -9.45
N LYS A 59 18.72 -3.66 -9.83
CA LYS A 59 19.15 -3.18 -11.16
C LYS A 59 18.36 -3.70 -12.40
N LYS A 60 17.25 -4.41 -12.20
CA LYS A 60 16.43 -5.05 -13.27
C LYS A 60 15.27 -4.16 -13.75
N TYR A 61 15.55 -2.89 -14.05
CA TYR A 61 14.55 -1.87 -14.40
C TYR A 61 13.75 -2.11 -15.69
N LYS A 62 14.15 -3.08 -16.52
CA LYS A 62 13.49 -3.38 -17.80
C LYS A 62 12.38 -4.42 -17.73
N ARG A 63 12.17 -5.10 -16.59
CA ARG A 63 11.07 -6.07 -16.46
C ARG A 63 9.79 -5.35 -16.03
N LEU A 64 8.73 -5.47 -16.83
CA LEU A 64 7.37 -4.97 -16.56
C LEU A 64 6.88 -5.08 -15.10
N PRO A 65 7.03 -6.21 -14.38
CA PRO A 65 6.59 -6.31 -12.99
C PRO A 65 7.25 -5.27 -12.08
N HIS A 66 8.49 -4.88 -12.35
CA HIS A 66 9.26 -3.94 -11.53
C HIS A 66 8.67 -2.51 -11.59
N ARG A 67 8.23 -2.05 -12.78
CA ARG A 67 7.57 -0.75 -12.91
C ARG A 67 6.24 -0.69 -12.15
N ILE A 68 5.43 -1.74 -12.26
CA ILE A 68 4.14 -1.84 -11.56
C ILE A 68 4.35 -1.85 -10.04
N THR A 69 5.35 -2.59 -9.55
CA THR A 69 5.68 -2.59 -8.12
C THR A 69 6.20 -1.25 -7.62
N CYS A 70 6.95 -0.49 -8.43
CA CYS A 70 7.34 0.87 -8.06
C CYS A 70 6.12 1.82 -7.94
N CYS A 71 5.18 1.76 -8.89
CA CYS A 71 3.93 2.53 -8.81
C CYS A 71 3.08 2.11 -7.59
N LEU A 72 3.09 0.82 -7.23
CA LEU A 72 2.45 0.33 -6.01
C LEU A 72 3.07 0.92 -4.75
N ILE A 73 4.41 0.96 -4.66
CA ILE A 73 5.09 1.54 -3.50
C ILE A 73 4.79 3.04 -3.40
N LEU A 74 4.78 3.75 -4.52
CA LEU A 74 4.42 5.16 -4.53
C LEU A 74 2.98 5.38 -4.05
N SER A 75 2.01 4.61 -4.53
CA SER A 75 0.61 4.74 -4.07
C SER A 75 0.46 4.40 -2.57
N GLN A 76 1.23 3.43 -2.07
CA GLN A 76 1.26 3.11 -0.64
C GLN A 76 1.87 4.24 0.19
N LEU A 77 2.94 4.88 -0.29
CA LEU A 77 3.53 6.07 0.35
C LEU A 77 2.54 7.23 0.40
N PHE A 78 1.82 7.51 -0.69
CA PHE A 78 0.77 8.54 -0.69
C PHE A 78 -0.33 8.25 0.34
N THR A 79 -0.71 6.98 0.49
CA THR A 79 -1.70 6.56 1.49
C THR A 79 -1.18 6.75 2.92
N ALA A 80 0.06 6.35 3.19
CA ALA A 80 0.71 6.52 4.49
C ALA A 80 0.85 8.01 4.88
N ILE A 81 1.24 8.86 3.93
CA ILE A 81 1.29 10.31 4.10
C ILE A 81 -0.10 10.87 4.38
N GLY A 82 -1.14 10.40 3.67
CA GLY A 82 -2.53 10.79 3.92
C GLY A 82 -3.00 10.46 5.34
N ILE A 83 -2.57 9.32 5.89
CA ILE A 83 -2.87 8.89 7.25
C ILE A 83 -2.14 9.74 8.30
N ILE A 84 -0.87 10.08 8.09
CA ILE A 84 -0.12 10.96 8.99
C ILE A 84 -0.72 12.36 8.99
N LEU A 85 -1.11 12.85 7.82
CA LEU A 85 -1.78 14.12 7.67
C LEU A 85 -3.17 14.12 8.33
N TRP A 86 -3.87 12.98 8.35
CA TRP A 86 -5.10 12.80 9.13
C TRP A 86 -4.86 12.93 10.64
N SER A 87 -3.78 12.33 11.15
CA SER A 87 -3.46 12.35 12.59
C SER A 87 -2.85 13.67 13.08
N THR A 88 -2.23 14.46 12.19
CA THR A 88 -1.50 15.69 12.56
C THR A 88 -2.33 16.96 12.35
N LEU A 89 -3.28 16.93 11.42
CA LEU A 89 -3.96 18.13 10.95
C LEU A 89 -5.33 18.27 11.65
N ASP A 90 -5.40 19.22 12.58
CA ASP A 90 -6.62 19.55 13.32
C ASP A 90 -7.83 19.76 12.38
N ARG A 91 -8.99 19.25 12.83
CA ARG A 91 -10.31 19.26 12.14
C ARG A 91 -10.91 20.67 11.98
N THR A 92 -10.10 21.69 11.78
CA THR A 92 -10.50 23.11 11.85
C THR A 92 -10.78 23.75 10.50
N SER A 93 -10.47 23.08 9.38
CA SER A 93 -10.75 23.61 8.04
C SER A 93 -11.29 22.54 7.08
N GLU A 94 -12.45 22.84 6.47
CA GLU A 94 -13.12 22.03 5.44
C GLU A 94 -12.18 21.63 4.28
N TRP A 95 -11.24 22.52 3.93
CA TRP A 95 -10.24 22.29 2.89
C TRP A 95 -9.27 21.15 3.22
N ASN A 96 -8.88 21.03 4.50
CA ASN A 96 -7.97 19.97 4.96
C ASN A 96 -8.66 18.61 4.93
N LEU A 97 -9.94 18.56 5.30
CA LEU A 97 -10.78 17.36 5.22
C LEU A 97 -10.95 16.88 3.78
N CYS A 98 -11.18 17.82 2.85
CA CYS A 98 -11.28 17.52 1.42
C CYS A 98 -9.95 16.97 0.86
N LEU A 99 -8.82 17.59 1.20
CA LEU A 99 -7.50 17.14 0.79
C LEU A 99 -7.17 15.74 1.32
N GLN A 100 -7.45 15.47 2.60
CA GLN A 100 -7.25 14.16 3.22
C GLN A 100 -8.11 13.09 2.53
N PHE A 101 -9.39 13.39 2.29
CA PHE A 101 -10.31 12.46 1.65
C PHE A 101 -9.84 12.11 0.23
N ILE A 102 -9.40 13.09 -0.56
CA ILE A 102 -8.87 12.87 -1.90
C ILE A 102 -7.58 12.04 -1.86
N LEU A 103 -6.64 12.37 -0.98
CA LEU A 103 -5.37 11.62 -0.84
C LEU A 103 -5.60 10.16 -0.46
N LEU A 104 -6.48 9.91 0.51
CA LEU A 104 -6.83 8.56 0.96
C LEU A 104 -7.55 7.77 -0.13
N THR A 105 -8.58 8.36 -0.75
CA THR A 105 -9.34 7.67 -1.80
C THR A 105 -8.47 7.37 -3.02
N VAL A 106 -7.71 8.35 -3.52
CA VAL A 106 -6.81 8.14 -4.66
C VAL A 106 -5.73 7.09 -4.33
N GLY A 107 -5.13 7.12 -3.14
CA GLY A 107 -4.16 6.12 -2.72
C GLY A 107 -4.73 4.70 -2.67
N VAL A 108 -5.91 4.54 -2.09
CA VAL A 108 -6.59 3.23 -1.97
C VAL A 108 -7.07 2.70 -3.32
N TYR A 109 -7.71 3.52 -4.16
CA TYR A 109 -8.16 3.08 -5.48
C TYR A 109 -6.98 2.76 -6.41
N SER A 110 -5.94 3.60 -6.38
CA SER A 110 -4.72 3.36 -7.15
C SER A 110 -4.04 2.06 -6.75
N SER A 111 -3.82 1.82 -5.45
CA SER A 111 -3.18 0.57 -4.98
C SER A 111 -3.97 -0.69 -5.37
N ARG A 112 -5.30 -0.64 -5.34
CA ARG A 112 -6.17 -1.73 -5.82
C ARG A 112 -6.03 -1.97 -7.32
N LEU A 113 -5.98 -0.90 -8.12
CA LEU A 113 -5.88 -1.01 -9.57
C LEU A 113 -4.52 -1.58 -10.00
N TRP A 114 -3.44 -1.09 -9.39
CA TRP A 114 -2.09 -1.59 -9.67
C TRP A 114 -1.85 -3.02 -9.16
N THR A 115 -2.48 -3.45 -8.05
CA THR A 115 -2.38 -4.83 -7.57
C THR A 115 -3.13 -5.80 -8.49
N ALA A 116 -4.31 -5.42 -8.97
CA ALA A 116 -5.05 -6.18 -9.97
C ALA A 116 -4.25 -6.31 -11.28
N LEU A 117 -3.60 -5.21 -11.71
CA LEU A 117 -2.77 -5.20 -12.90
C LEU A 117 -1.50 -6.07 -12.72
N LEU A 118 -0.88 -6.05 -11.54
CA LEU A 118 0.23 -6.95 -11.20
C LEU A 118 -0.19 -8.43 -11.26
N ALA A 119 -1.34 -8.77 -10.68
CA ALA A 119 -1.89 -10.13 -10.68
C ALA A 119 -2.22 -10.59 -12.11
N ALA A 120 -2.82 -9.72 -12.92
CA ALA A 120 -3.10 -10.00 -14.32
C ALA A 120 -1.81 -10.27 -15.11
N VAL A 121 -0.76 -9.47 -14.90
CA VAL A 121 0.56 -9.65 -15.54
C VAL A 121 1.19 -10.99 -15.13
N MET A 122 1.11 -11.37 -13.86
CA MET A 122 1.59 -12.68 -13.37
C MET A 122 0.84 -13.85 -14.03
N LEU A 123 -0.48 -13.78 -14.09
CA LEU A 123 -1.31 -14.81 -14.72
C LEU A 123 -0.98 -14.94 -16.21
N LEU A 124 -0.85 -13.81 -16.91
CA LEU A 124 -0.46 -13.78 -18.33
C LEU A 124 0.93 -14.37 -18.57
N LEU A 125 1.88 -14.13 -17.65
CA LEU A 125 3.21 -14.73 -17.68
C LEU A 125 3.16 -16.27 -17.57
N HIS A 126 2.20 -16.78 -16.79
CA HIS A 126 2.00 -18.21 -16.58
C HIS A 126 1.30 -18.87 -17.77
N MET A 127 0.32 -18.19 -18.36
CA MET A 127 -0.56 -18.74 -19.40
C MET A 127 -0.03 -18.56 -20.84
N ARG A 128 0.85 -17.59 -21.12
CA ARG A 128 1.35 -17.36 -22.49
C ARG A 128 2.85 -17.09 -22.56
N SER A 129 3.48 -17.70 -23.58
CA SER A 129 4.86 -17.44 -23.98
C SER A 129 5.11 -15.95 -24.30
N LEU A 130 6.34 -15.50 -24.03
CA LEU A 130 6.94 -14.15 -24.00
C LEU A 130 6.49 -13.13 -25.08
N CYS A 131 5.91 -13.58 -26.19
CA CYS A 131 5.50 -12.74 -27.32
C CYS A 131 4.38 -11.73 -26.96
N PHE A 132 3.50 -12.07 -26.00
CA PHE A 132 2.44 -11.14 -25.55
C PHE A 132 2.98 -10.04 -24.62
N ILE A 133 4.00 -10.35 -23.81
CA ILE A 133 4.66 -9.41 -22.91
C ILE A 133 5.29 -8.25 -23.72
N LEU A 134 5.88 -8.56 -24.88
CA LEU A 134 6.47 -7.56 -25.77
C LEU A 134 5.39 -6.62 -26.37
N ARG A 135 4.19 -7.15 -26.66
CA ARG A 135 3.06 -6.38 -27.18
C ARG A 135 2.38 -5.53 -26.11
N LEU A 136 2.37 -5.98 -24.85
CA LEU A 136 1.78 -5.27 -23.71
C LEU A 136 2.72 -4.21 -23.11
N GLN A 137 4.03 -4.32 -23.34
CA GLN A 137 5.01 -3.30 -22.93
C GLN A 137 4.87 -1.98 -23.70
N ILE A 138 4.29 -2.03 -24.91
CA ILE A 138 4.10 -0.87 -25.80
C ILE A 138 3.00 0.08 -25.28
N PRO A 139 1.78 -0.37 -24.91
CA PRO A 139 0.76 0.52 -24.35
C PRO A 139 1.09 1.05 -22.95
N LEU A 140 1.82 0.30 -22.11
CA LEU A 140 2.19 0.74 -20.75
C LEU A 140 3.39 1.69 -20.71
N MET A 141 4.08 1.91 -21.84
CA MET A 141 5.12 2.95 -21.98
C MET A 141 4.51 4.33 -22.30
N PHE A 142 3.26 4.35 -22.78
CA PHE A 142 2.54 5.56 -23.19
C PHE A 142 1.67 6.18 -22.08
N PHE A 143 1.59 5.52 -20.93
CA PHE A 143 0.95 6.01 -19.69
C PHE A 143 2.02 6.10 -18.60
#